data_AF-A0A2N2PPN4-F1
#
_entry.id   AF-A0A2N2PPN4-F1
#
_cell.length_a   1.000
_cell.length_b   1.000
_cell.length_c   1.000
_cell.angle_alpha   90.00
_cell.angle_beta   90.00
_cell.angle_gamma   90.00
#
_symmetry.space_group_name_H-M   'P 1'
#
loop_
_entity.id
_entity.type
_entity.pdbx_description
1 polymer ?
#
loop_
_entity_poly.entity_id
_entity_poly.type
_entity_poly.pdbx_seq_one_letter_code
_entity_poly.pdbx_strand_id
1 'polypeptide(L)' 'MPTVLEDGPYSFVFFNSDKGEPPHIHVKRERRIAKFWLDPVTPARNRGFPGHELSHIARLVLKHEPTLLEAWYEYFGA' A
#
# COMPACT_ATOMS: atom_id res chain seq x y z
N MET A 1 9.80 3.59 -8.89
CA MET A 1 8.80 2.74 -8.20
C MET A 1 9.50 1.45 -7.83
N PRO A 2 10.07 1.34 -6.62
CA PRO A 2 10.36 0.03 -6.08
C PRO A 2 9.03 -0.67 -5.79
N THR A 3 8.89 -1.89 -6.28
CA THR A 3 7.88 -2.82 -5.73
C THR A 3 8.44 -3.30 -4.40
N VAL A 4 7.72 -3.03 -3.31
CA VAL A 4 8.13 -3.37 -1.94
C VAL A 4 7.84 -4.84 -1.67
N LEU A 5 6.68 -5.31 -2.12
CA LEU A 5 6.17 -6.64 -1.88
C LEU A 5 5.17 -7.04 -2.95
N GLU A 6 5.06 -8.34 -3.22
CA GLU A 6 3.99 -8.93 -4.02
C GLU A 6 3.32 -10.04 -3.21
N ASP A 7 1.98 -10.04 -3.14
CA ASP A 7 1.18 -11.11 -2.53
C ASP A 7 0.04 -11.45 -3.49
N GLY A 8 0.19 -12.59 -4.18
CA GLY A 8 -0.73 -13.01 -5.24
C GLY A 8 -0.77 -12.02 -6.41
N PRO A 9 -1.96 -11.53 -6.83
CA PRO A 9 -2.10 -10.61 -7.96
C PRO A 9 -1.87 -9.13 -7.58
N TYR A 10 -1.46 -8.86 -6.33
CA TYR A 10 -1.33 -7.50 -5.81
C TYR A 10 0.15 -7.12 -5.63
N SER A 11 0.55 -6.02 -6.26
CA SER A 11 1.87 -5.41 -6.07
C SER A 11 1.75 -4.20 -5.15
N PHE A 12 2.57 -4.18 -4.09
CA PHE A 12 2.66 -3.11 -3.11
C PHE A 12 3.81 -2.18 -3.52
N VAL A 13 3.52 -0.90 -3.74
CA VAL A 13 4.45 0.06 -4.34
C VAL A 13 4.44 1.40 -3.60
N PHE A 14 5.58 2.07 -3.60
CA PHE A 14 5.70 3.49 -3.30
C PHE A 14 5.88 4.30 -4.58
N PHE A 15 5.32 5.50 -4.62
CA PHE A 15 5.66 6.50 -5.64
C PHE A 15 6.65 7.50 -5.07
N ASN A 16 7.58 7.96 -5.92
CA ASN A 16 8.56 8.96 -5.49
C ASN A 16 7.91 10.29 -5.07
N SER A 17 6.72 10.58 -5.58
CA SER A 17 5.89 11.74 -5.21
C SER A 17 5.32 11.67 -3.80
N ASP A 18 5.37 10.50 -3.14
CA ASP A 18 4.75 10.29 -1.83
C ASP A 18 5.60 10.89 -0.68
N LYS A 19 6.80 11.41 -1.00
CA LYS A 19 7.68 12.05 -0.02
C LYS A 19 6.98 13.22 0.66
N GLY A 20 7.00 13.24 1.99
CA GLY A 20 6.38 14.28 2.82
C GLY A 20 4.96 13.96 3.27
N GLU A 21 4.38 12.84 2.86
CA GLU A 21 3.12 12.34 3.41
C GLU A 21 3.34 11.39 4.61
N PRO A 22 2.31 11.10 5.42
CA PRO A 22 2.36 10.02 6.42
C PRO A 22 2.55 8.64 5.77
N PRO A 23 3.03 7.63 6.53
CA PRO A 23 3.26 6.28 6.02
C PRO A 23 2.04 5.66 5.34
N HIS A 24 2.21 5.28 4.08
CA HIS A 24 1.15 4.67 3.29
C HIS A 24 1.70 3.75 2.20
N ILE A 25 0.83 2.89 1.68
CA ILE A 25 1.16 1.99 0.58
C ILE A 25 0.13 2.08 -0.54
N HIS A 26 0.60 1.96 -1.78
CA HIS A 26 -0.27 1.74 -2.92
C HIS A 26 -0.30 0.26 -3.29
N VAL A 27 -1.51 -0.29 -3.40
CA VAL A 27 -1.74 -1.67 -3.83
C VAL A 27 -2.30 -1.65 -5.25
N LYS A 28 -1.60 -2.26 -6.20
CA LYS A 28 -1.93 -2.27 -7.62
C LYS A 28 -2.32 -3.67 -8.09
N ARG A 29 -3.29 -3.72 -9.00
CA ARG A 29 -3.61 -4.91 -9.81
C ARG A 29 -4.17 -4.44 -11.16
N GLU A 30 -3.51 -4.83 -12.25
CA GLU A 30 -3.91 -4.43 -13.62
C GLU A 30 -4.09 -2.89 -13.73
N ARG A 31 -5.32 -2.42 -14.05
CA ARG A 31 -5.68 -0.99 -14.14
C ARG A 31 -6.24 -0.40 -12.84
N ARG A 32 -6.23 -1.18 -11.75
CA ARG A 32 -6.80 -0.81 -10.44
C ARG A 32 -5.69 -0.46 -9.45
N ILE A 33 -5.99 0.51 -8.59
CA ILE A 33 -5.07 0.94 -7.54
C ILE A 33 -5.85 1.38 -6.30
N ALA A 34 -5.39 0.95 -5.13
CA ALA A 34 -5.86 1.42 -3.84
C ALA A 34 -4.69 2.01 -3.06
N LYS A 35 -4.99 2.95 -2.17
CA LYS A 35 -4.05 3.55 -1.22
C LYS A 35 -4.54 3.25 0.18
N PHE A 36 -3.64 2.81 1.04
CA PHE A 36 -3.89 2.57 2.45
C PHE A 36 -2.87 3.31 3.31
N TRP A 37 -3.34 4.01 4.34
CA TRP A 37 -2.46 4.43 5.43
C TRP A 37 -1.95 3.20 6.15
N LEU A 38 -0.74 3.29 6.74
CA LEU A 38 -0.14 2.20 7.51
C LEU A 38 -0.23 2.44 9.03
N ASP A 39 -0.54 3.65 9.48
CA ASP A 39 -0.70 3.97 10.91
C ASP A 39 -1.91 4.91 11.13
N PRO A 40 -3.09 4.38 11.51
CA PRO A 40 -3.48 2.96 11.47
C PRO A 40 -3.82 2.49 10.05
N VAL A 41 -3.79 1.16 9.82
CA VAL A 41 -4.17 0.56 8.54
C VAL A 41 -5.62 0.88 8.14
N THR A 42 -5.78 1.83 7.22
CA THR A 42 -7.09 2.32 6.80
C THR A 42 -7.09 2.70 5.30
N PRO A 43 -8.21 2.46 4.58
CA PRO A 43 -8.31 2.83 3.18
C PRO A 43 -8.34 4.35 3.02
N ALA A 44 -7.42 4.89 2.23
CA ALA A 44 -7.34 6.32 1.93
C ALA A 44 -7.96 6.67 0.57
N ARG A 45 -7.73 5.82 -0.43
CA ARG A 45 -8.26 6.02 -1.79
C ARG A 45 -8.44 4.69 -2.48
N ASN A 46 -9.52 4.56 -3.25
CA ASN A 46 -9.76 3.40 -4.09
C ASN A 46 -10.07 3.85 -5.52
N ARG A 47 -9.37 3.27 -6.50
CA ARG A 47 -9.64 3.43 -7.93
C ARG A 47 -9.80 2.06 -8.57
N GLY A 48 -11.05 1.60 -8.60
CA GLY A 48 -11.50 0.47 -9.41
C GLY A 48 -11.56 -0.88 -8.71
N PHE A 49 -11.26 -0.98 -7.41
CA PHE A 49 -11.50 -2.23 -6.67
C PHE A 49 -12.94 -2.30 -6.13
N PRO A 50 -13.64 -3.43 -6.27
CA PRO A 50 -14.91 -3.66 -5.60
C PRO A 50 -14.71 -3.83 -4.09
N GLY A 51 -15.74 -3.57 -3.29
CA GLY A 51 -15.64 -3.55 -1.82
C GLY A 51 -15.14 -4.85 -1.18
N HIS A 52 -15.51 -6.01 -1.74
CA HIS A 52 -15.03 -7.32 -1.24
C HIS A 52 -13.53 -7.49 -1.47
N GLU A 53 -13.02 -7.04 -2.62
CA GLU A 53 -11.60 -7.09 -2.95
C GLU A 53 -10.83 -6.06 -2.12
N LEU A 54 -11.41 -4.86 -1.90
CA LEU A 54 -10.83 -3.85 -1.02
C LEU A 54 -10.66 -4.36 0.42
N SER A 55 -11.66 -5.11 0.92
CA SER A 55 -11.62 -5.74 2.24
C SER A 55 -10.55 -6.83 2.32
N HIS A 56 -10.37 -7.59 1.24
CA HIS A 56 -9.30 -8.57 1.14
C HIS A 56 -7.92 -7.89 1.12
N ILE A 57 -7.75 -6.83 0.32
CA ILE A 57 -6.52 -6.04 0.27
C ILE A 57 -6.21 -5.44 1.65
N ALA A 58 -7.20 -4.91 2.36
CA ALA A 58 -7.00 -4.37 3.71
C ALA A 58 -6.42 -5.42 4.68
N ARG A 59 -6.86 -6.67 4.58
CA ARG A 59 -6.29 -7.79 5.37
C ARG A 59 -4.85 -8.10 4.97
N LEU A 60 -4.52 -8.01 3.68
CA LEU A 60 -3.14 -8.20 3.21
C LEU A 60 -2.24 -7.05 3.67
N VAL A 61 -2.71 -5.81 3.63
CA VAL A 61 -1.97 -4.65 4.15
C VAL A 61 -1.72 -4.82 5.64
N LEU A 62 -2.74 -5.20 6.42
CA LEU A 62 -2.61 -5.44 7.86
C LEU A 62 -1.62 -6.57 8.17
N LYS A 63 -1.67 -7.67 7.40
CA LYS A 63 -0.74 -8.80 7.54
C LYS A 63 0.72 -8.37 7.35
N HIS A 64 0.97 -7.45 6.42
CA HIS A 64 2.32 -7.01 6.04
C HIS A 64 2.69 -5.64 6.62
N GLU A 65 1.85 -5.06 7.48
CA GLU A 65 2.01 -3.69 8.01
C GLU A 65 3.41 -3.42 8.58
N PRO A 66 4.01 -4.29 9.42
CA PRO A 66 5.34 -4.03 9.97
C PRO A 66 6.41 -3.90 8.88
N THR A 67 6.39 -4.79 7.89
CA THR A 67 7.34 -4.78 6.77
C THR A 67 7.14 -3.56 5.87
N LEU A 68 5.89 -3.16 5.63
CA LEU A 68 5.58 -1.99 4.82
C LEU A 68 5.98 -0.68 5.51
N LEU A 69 5.82 -0.60 6.85
CA LEU A 69 6.28 0.53 7.65
C LEU A 69 7.81 0.63 7.66
N GLU A 70 8.51 -0.48 7.88
CA GLU A 70 9.97 -0.53 7.81
C GLU A 70 10.48 -0.04 6.45
N ALA A 71 9.96 -0.60 5.36
CA ALA A 71 10.31 -0.18 4.01
C ALA A 71 9.98 1.29 3.73
N TRP A 72 8.90 1.83 4.30
CA TRP A 72 8.56 3.25 4.20
C TRP A 72 9.65 4.13 4.80
N TYR A 73 10.08 3.83 6.03
CA TYR A 73 11.10 4.59 6.73
C TYR A 73 12.49 4.44 6.09
N GLU A 74 12.84 3.27 5.57
CA GLU A 74 14.08 3.09 4.82
C GLU A 74 14.09 3.90 3.52
N TYR A 75 12.95 3.98 2.82
CA TYR A 75 12.87 4.65 1.52
C TYR A 75 12.72 6.18 1.62
N PHE A 76 11.92 6.66 2.58
CA PHE A 76 11.60 8.10 2.73
C PHE A 76 12.20 8.79 3.96
N GLY A 77 12.76 8.03 4.91
CA GLY A 77 13.35 8.56 6.14
C GLY A 77 14.77 9.13 6.00
N ALA A 78 15.31 9.17 4.78
CA ALA A 78 16.60 9.78 4.44
C ALA A 78 16.50 11.26 4.00
#